data_AF-A0A971LIN2-F1
#
_entry.id   AF-A0A971LIN2-F1
#
_cell.length_a   1.000
_cell.length_b   1.000
_cell.length_c   1.000
_cell.angle_alpha   90.00
_cell.angle_beta   90.00
_cell.angle_gamma   90.00
#
_symmetry.space_group_name_H-M   'P 1'
#
loop_
_entity.id
_entity.type
_entity.pdbx_description
1 polymer ?
#
loop_
_entity_poly.entity_id
_entity_poly.type
_entity_poly.pdbx_seq_one_letter_code
_entity_poly.pdbx_strand_id
1 'polypeptide(L)'
;MLKKSRTEVIAVGEMGDYEYDSVGVFADVDGWDLQHMRRVQWYLPTNGPIVLPSTLPRGTFTRVWDSDIHKIAKSVVATGHLVKNAPIPTEAPAEVDMQTIRKALIDHGFRVGAADELATTINRVTLLADWYQREGQDVLEHEIRTFLVIPLLLALGWSEQRLKVEHKRIDIACFDRPYNKNNCKSDLVKCTMLVETKAPRTGLHYVVNQARAYAESYDSCNKLVVTDGIRYNIFLKENGAWPARPYAYLNLADMREHHRYDSSIKGAIEAFTLLLP
;
A
#
# COMPACT_ATOMS: atom_id res chain seq x y z
N MET A 1 -9.98 1.43 22.92
CA MET A 1 -8.76 0.78 23.45
C MET A 1 -8.04 0.10 22.30
N LEU A 2 -6.72 0.26 22.22
CA LEU A 2 -5.86 -0.43 21.27
C LEU A 2 -5.29 -1.67 21.96
N LYS A 3 -5.39 -2.82 21.29
CA LYS A 3 -5.04 -4.13 21.86
C LYS A 3 -3.95 -4.82 21.03
N LYS A 4 -3.05 -5.53 21.71
CA LYS A 4 -2.06 -6.41 21.07
C LYS A 4 -2.54 -7.85 21.00
N SER A 5 -3.35 -8.27 21.97
CA SER A 5 -4.02 -9.57 22.00
C SER A 5 -5.46 -9.42 22.51
N ARG A 6 -6.15 -10.52 22.76
CA ARG A 6 -7.51 -10.47 23.33
C ARG A 6 -7.52 -10.11 24.82
N THR A 7 -6.37 -10.15 25.48
CA THR A 7 -6.24 -9.89 26.92
C THR A 7 -5.22 -8.79 27.21
N GLU A 8 -4.55 -8.23 26.20
CA GLU A 8 -3.48 -7.26 26.39
C GLU A 8 -3.83 -5.93 25.71
N VAL A 9 -3.91 -4.86 26.50
CA VAL A 9 -4.18 -3.48 26.07
C VAL A 9 -2.88 -2.69 26.10
N ILE A 10 -2.56 -2.02 24.99
CA ILE A 10 -1.33 -1.23 24.85
C ILE A 10 -1.59 0.28 24.92
N ALA A 11 -2.82 0.71 24.64
CA ALA A 11 -3.21 2.12 24.77
C ALA A 11 -4.73 2.26 24.99
N VAL A 12 -5.13 3.32 25.66
CA VAL A 12 -6.53 3.72 25.81
C VAL A 12 -6.73 5.04 25.10
N GLY A 13 -7.80 5.15 24.32
CA GLY A 13 -8.13 6.34 23.55
C GLY A 13 -9.37 6.99 24.12
N GLU A 14 -9.32 8.28 24.35
CA GLU A 14 -10.46 9.12 24.71
C GLU A 14 -10.88 9.94 23.48
N MET A 15 -12.16 9.84 23.11
CA MET A 15 -12.75 10.74 22.13
C MET A 15 -13.35 11.91 22.89
N GLY A 16 -12.80 13.11 22.70
CA GLY A 16 -13.43 14.33 23.20
C GLY A 16 -14.63 14.75 22.34
N ASP A 17 -15.20 15.91 22.67
CA ASP A 17 -16.22 16.61 21.87
C ASP A 17 -15.62 17.24 20.61
N TYR A 18 -14.81 16.48 19.88
CA TYR A 18 -14.28 16.90 18.59
C TYR A 18 -15.38 16.82 17.54
N GLU A 19 -15.48 17.86 16.72
CA GLU A 19 -16.35 17.86 15.55
C GLU A 19 -15.94 16.75 14.58
N TYR A 20 -16.94 16.28 13.83
CA TYR A 20 -16.72 15.36 12.73
C TYR A 20 -16.02 16.12 11.61
N ASP A 21 -14.79 15.73 11.30
CA ASP A 21 -14.01 16.37 10.24
C ASP A 21 -14.00 15.49 8.99
N SER A 22 -14.10 16.13 7.82
CA SER A 22 -13.78 15.52 6.53
C SER A 22 -12.44 16.08 6.06
N VAL A 23 -11.41 15.24 6.03
CA VAL A 23 -10.04 15.67 5.67
C VAL A 23 -9.59 14.96 4.39
N GLY A 24 -9.44 15.73 3.31
CA GLY A 24 -9.15 15.20 1.98
C GLY A 24 -7.82 14.44 1.86
N VAL A 25 -6.85 14.64 2.76
CA VAL A 25 -5.60 13.87 2.76
C VAL A 25 -5.82 12.38 3.06
N PHE A 26 -6.97 12.01 3.62
CA PHE A 26 -7.36 10.62 3.85
C PHE A 26 -8.34 10.07 2.81
N ALA A 27 -8.48 10.73 1.65
CA ALA A 27 -9.25 10.21 0.51
C ALA A 27 -8.67 8.92 -0.09
N ASP A 28 -7.42 8.60 0.25
CA ASP A 28 -6.76 7.38 -0.19
C ASP A 28 -5.76 6.90 0.88
N VAL A 29 -6.23 6.01 1.74
CA VAL A 29 -5.44 5.34 2.79
C VAL A 29 -5.36 3.85 2.43
N ASP A 30 -4.26 3.41 1.82
CA ASP A 30 -4.05 2.01 1.41
C ASP A 30 -5.21 1.41 0.58
N GLY A 31 -5.90 2.22 -0.24
CA GLY A 31 -7.06 1.79 -1.01
C GLY A 31 -8.43 2.16 -0.45
N TRP A 32 -8.47 2.79 0.71
CA TRP A 32 -9.71 3.17 1.39
C TRP A 32 -9.93 4.67 1.36
N ASP A 33 -11.15 5.09 1.06
CA ASP A 33 -11.60 6.45 1.32
C ASP A 33 -11.96 6.57 2.82
N LEU A 34 -11.08 7.23 3.59
CA LEU A 34 -11.19 7.41 5.03
C LEU A 34 -11.21 8.90 5.42
N GLN A 35 -11.77 9.76 4.57
CA GLN A 35 -11.82 11.21 4.82
C GLN A 35 -12.54 11.57 6.12
N HIS A 36 -13.48 10.74 6.54
CA HIS A 36 -14.31 10.95 7.71
C HIS A 36 -13.61 10.46 8.98
N MET A 37 -13.25 11.40 9.85
CA MET A 37 -12.46 11.08 11.03
C MET A 37 -13.02 11.70 12.32
N ARG A 38 -12.63 11.07 13.43
CA ARG A 38 -12.73 11.63 14.78
C ARG A 38 -11.37 11.59 15.43
N ARG A 39 -11.04 12.65 16.17
CA ARG A 39 -9.77 12.71 16.91
C ARG A 39 -9.88 11.88 18.19
N VAL A 40 -8.83 11.10 18.43
CA VAL A 40 -8.67 10.30 19.64
C VAL A 40 -7.41 10.78 20.35
N GLN A 41 -7.55 11.14 21.62
CA GLN A 41 -6.42 11.35 22.52
C GLN A 41 -5.99 10.00 23.06
N TRP A 42 -4.77 9.57 22.71
CA TRP A 42 -4.26 8.27 23.13
C TRP A 42 -3.43 8.41 24.40
N TYR A 43 -3.61 7.48 25.32
CA TYR A 43 -2.90 7.38 26.59
C TYR A 43 -2.21 6.01 26.67
N LEU A 44 -0.90 6.02 26.93
CA LEU A 44 -0.11 4.82 27.20
C LEU A 44 -0.13 4.52 28.70
N PRO A 45 -0.33 3.26 29.12
CA PRO A 45 -0.22 2.93 30.53
C PRO A 45 1.20 3.13 31.06
N THR A 46 1.33 3.62 32.30
CA THR A 46 2.60 4.00 32.93
C THR A 46 3.59 2.85 33.04
N ASN A 47 3.11 1.63 33.26
CA ASN A 47 3.93 0.44 33.50
C ASN A 47 3.95 -0.54 32.32
N GLY A 48 3.66 -0.06 31.10
CA GLY A 48 3.58 -0.90 29.91
C GLY A 48 2.21 -1.57 29.71
N PRO A 49 2.09 -2.54 28.78
CA PRO A 49 0.81 -3.16 28.43
C PRO A 49 0.07 -3.73 29.63
N ILE A 50 -1.25 -3.56 29.67
CA ILE A 50 -2.12 -4.06 30.74
C ILE A 50 -2.71 -5.40 30.32
N VAL A 51 -2.57 -6.40 31.18
CA VAL A 51 -3.31 -7.67 31.09
C VAL A 51 -4.68 -7.50 31.72
N LEU A 52 -5.72 -7.77 30.95
CA LEU A 52 -7.12 -7.65 31.34
C LEU A 52 -7.60 -8.90 32.10
N PRO A 53 -8.56 -8.73 33.04
CA PRO A 53 -9.15 -9.85 33.79
C PRO A 53 -10.05 -10.74 32.94
N SER A 54 -10.55 -10.23 31.81
CA SER A 54 -11.43 -10.94 30.88
C SER A 54 -11.05 -10.67 29.42
N THR A 55 -11.50 -11.53 28.51
CA THR A 55 -11.14 -11.43 27.10
C THR A 55 -11.99 -10.40 26.37
N LEU A 56 -11.35 -9.54 25.58
CA LEU A 56 -12.04 -8.63 24.67
C LEU A 56 -12.72 -9.39 23.51
N PRO A 57 -13.83 -8.85 22.97
CA PRO A 57 -14.49 -9.38 21.78
C PRO A 57 -13.56 -9.47 20.56
N ARG A 58 -13.88 -10.40 19.65
CA ARG A 58 -13.29 -10.41 18.30
C ARG A 58 -14.02 -9.36 17.46
N GLY A 59 -13.27 -8.44 16.87
CA GLY A 59 -13.80 -7.30 16.14
C GLY A 59 -12.81 -6.13 16.16
N THR A 60 -12.89 -5.27 15.14
CA THR A 60 -12.08 -4.06 14.98
C THR A 60 -12.62 -2.92 15.85
N PHE A 61 -13.94 -2.72 15.83
CA PHE A 61 -14.66 -1.78 16.71
C PHE A 61 -15.83 -2.50 17.37
N THR A 62 -15.79 -2.65 18.69
CA THR A 62 -16.84 -3.36 19.43
C THR A 62 -17.02 -2.72 20.80
N ARG A 63 -18.28 -2.60 21.23
CA ARG A 63 -18.60 -2.15 22.59
C ARG A 63 -18.18 -3.23 23.59
N VAL A 64 -17.57 -2.80 24.69
CA VAL A 64 -17.26 -3.64 25.84
C VAL A 64 -18.25 -3.30 26.94
N TRP A 65 -18.86 -4.31 27.56
CA TRP A 65 -19.85 -4.12 28.63
C TRP A 65 -19.28 -4.38 30.04
N ASP A 66 -18.09 -4.98 30.11
CA ASP A 66 -17.41 -5.35 31.35
C ASP A 66 -17.03 -4.09 32.16
N SER A 67 -17.56 -3.99 33.39
CA SER A 67 -17.31 -2.83 34.27
C SER A 67 -15.87 -2.71 34.74
N ASP A 68 -15.16 -3.81 34.92
CA ASP A 68 -13.78 -3.79 35.40
C ASP A 68 -12.84 -3.33 34.29
N ILE A 69 -13.11 -3.74 33.04
CA ILE A 69 -12.41 -3.19 31.87
C ILE A 69 -12.65 -1.67 31.76
N HIS A 70 -13.87 -1.18 32.02
CA HIS A 70 -14.13 0.26 32.05
C HIS A 70 -13.34 0.99 33.13
N LYS A 71 -13.23 0.43 34.34
CA LYS A 71 -12.41 1.02 35.43
C LYS A 71 -10.95 1.08 35.03
N ILE A 72 -10.42 0.01 34.42
CA ILE A 72 -9.05 -0.03 33.90
C ILE A 72 -8.85 1.07 32.85
N ALA A 73 -9.76 1.17 31.87
CA ALA A 73 -9.66 2.18 30.82
C ALA A 73 -9.64 3.61 31.40
N LYS A 74 -10.55 3.92 32.34
CA LYS A 74 -10.59 5.21 33.03
C LYS A 74 -9.32 5.49 33.83
N SER A 75 -8.77 4.48 34.50
CA SER A 75 -7.51 4.59 35.23
C SER A 75 -6.34 4.95 34.30
N VAL A 76 -6.26 4.32 33.12
CA VAL A 76 -5.23 4.65 32.12
C VAL A 76 -5.37 6.07 31.59
N VAL A 77 -6.59 6.55 31.33
CA VAL A 77 -6.81 7.94 30.91
C VAL A 77 -6.38 8.91 32.02
N ALA A 78 -6.67 8.60 33.28
CA ALA A 78 -6.34 9.47 34.41
C ALA A 78 -4.85 9.50 34.79
N THR A 79 -4.13 8.39 34.59
CA THR A 79 -2.76 8.21 35.13
C THR A 79 -1.70 7.94 34.06
N GLY A 80 -2.12 7.60 32.85
CA GLY A 80 -1.25 7.24 31.74
C GLY A 80 -0.56 8.45 31.10
N HIS A 81 0.38 8.15 30.22
CA HIS A 81 1.11 9.16 29.45
C HIS A 81 0.34 9.51 28.18
N LEU A 82 -0.07 10.77 28.06
CA LEU A 82 -0.69 11.29 26.84
C LEU A 82 0.31 11.21 25.67
N VAL A 83 -0.13 10.59 24.58
CA VAL A 83 0.60 10.54 23.31
C VAL A 83 0.38 11.84 22.57
N LYS A 84 1.47 12.55 22.27
CA LYS A 84 1.42 13.70 21.37
C LYS A 84 1.22 13.21 19.94
N ASN A 85 0.04 13.49 19.39
CA ASN A 85 -0.25 13.21 17.98
C ASN A 85 0.54 14.18 17.09
N ALA A 86 1.07 13.69 15.98
CA ALA A 86 1.54 14.55 14.91
C ALA A 86 0.36 15.37 14.35
N PRO A 87 0.60 16.61 13.88
CA PRO A 87 -0.43 17.36 13.17
C PRO A 87 -0.85 16.58 11.92
N ILE A 88 -2.15 16.56 11.66
CA ILE A 88 -2.68 16.02 10.41
C ILE A 88 -2.30 17.00 9.30
N PRO A 89 -1.69 16.53 8.20
CA PRO A 89 -1.43 17.38 7.04
C PRO A 89 -2.72 18.03 6.58
N THR A 90 -2.73 19.36 6.47
CA THR A 90 -3.93 20.13 6.12
C THR A 90 -4.13 20.24 4.61
N GLU A 91 -3.05 20.05 3.83
CA GLU A 91 -3.06 20.18 2.39
C GLU A 91 -2.64 18.86 1.74
N ALA A 92 -3.37 18.47 0.69
CA ALA A 92 -2.97 17.36 -0.15
C ALA A 92 -1.75 17.77 -0.98
N PRO A 93 -0.85 16.82 -1.33
CA PRO A 93 0.27 17.09 -2.22
C PRO A 93 -0.23 17.57 -3.58
N ALA A 94 0.63 18.29 -4.31
CA ALA A 94 0.30 18.75 -5.65
C ALA A 94 0.00 17.56 -6.58
N GLU A 95 -0.98 17.76 -7.44
CA GLU A 95 -1.30 16.86 -8.55
C GLU A 95 -0.16 16.84 -9.57
N VAL A 96 0.16 15.65 -10.08
CA VAL A 96 1.16 15.48 -11.14
C VAL A 96 0.44 15.09 -12.42
N ASP A 97 0.50 15.98 -13.40
CA ASP A 97 -0.13 15.73 -14.70
C ASP A 97 0.68 14.76 -15.56
N MET A 98 0.03 14.24 -16.60
CA MET A 98 0.66 13.28 -17.50
C MET A 98 1.80 13.87 -18.33
N GLN A 99 1.80 15.18 -18.61
CA GLN A 99 2.90 15.82 -19.34
C GLN A 99 4.19 15.83 -18.51
N THR A 100 4.06 16.07 -17.21
CA THR A 100 5.14 16.03 -16.24
C THR A 100 5.72 14.62 -16.12
N ILE A 101 4.87 13.60 -16.02
CA ILE A 101 5.30 12.20 -16.03
C ILE A 101 6.03 11.84 -17.33
N ARG A 102 5.47 12.20 -18.49
CA ARG A 102 6.11 11.93 -19.80
C ARG A 102 7.49 12.54 -19.88
N LYS A 103 7.63 13.82 -19.52
CA LYS A 103 8.91 14.51 -19.51
C LYS A 103 9.91 13.81 -18.59
N ALA A 104 9.50 13.52 -17.35
CA ALA A 104 10.36 12.84 -16.38
C ALA A 104 10.82 11.47 -16.89
N LEU A 105 9.94 10.67 -17.51
CA LEU A 105 10.32 9.38 -18.07
C LEU A 105 11.26 9.52 -19.28
N ILE A 106 11.01 10.48 -20.16
CA ILE A 106 11.92 10.77 -21.29
C ILE A 106 13.31 11.15 -20.80
N ASP A 107 13.39 11.97 -19.75
CA ASP A 107 14.66 12.36 -19.12
C ASP A 107 15.39 11.14 -18.51
N HIS A 108 14.66 10.06 -18.16
CA HIS A 108 15.21 8.77 -17.73
C HIS A 108 15.44 7.77 -18.88
N GLY A 109 15.39 8.22 -20.14
CA GLY A 109 15.67 7.40 -21.33
C GLY A 109 14.46 6.66 -21.90
N PHE A 110 13.25 6.95 -21.44
CA PHE A 110 12.03 6.40 -22.01
C PHE A 110 11.76 7.01 -23.39
N ARG A 111 11.42 6.18 -24.38
CA ARG A 111 11.17 6.68 -25.75
C ARG A 111 9.90 7.51 -25.77
N VAL A 112 9.90 8.62 -26.51
CA VAL A 112 8.74 9.52 -26.64
C VAL A 112 7.47 8.76 -27.03
N GLY A 113 7.53 7.92 -28.06
CA GLY A 113 6.37 7.12 -28.49
C GLY A 113 5.88 6.12 -27.44
N ALA A 114 6.78 5.57 -26.62
CA ALA A 114 6.40 4.70 -25.51
C ALA A 114 5.72 5.50 -24.38
N ALA A 115 6.12 6.75 -24.16
CA ALA A 115 5.47 7.64 -23.19
C ALA A 115 4.00 7.96 -23.59
N ASP A 116 3.73 8.09 -24.88
CA ASP A 116 2.36 8.26 -25.41
C ASP A 116 1.52 6.99 -25.24
N GLU A 117 2.11 5.82 -25.51
CA GLU A 117 1.46 4.52 -25.29
C GLU A 117 1.16 4.27 -23.81
N LEU A 118 2.09 4.64 -22.92
CA LEU A 118 1.89 4.58 -21.47
C LEU A 118 0.71 5.44 -21.04
N ALA A 119 0.64 6.69 -21.49
CA ALA A 119 -0.47 7.58 -21.16
C ALA A 119 -1.83 7.02 -21.64
N THR A 120 -1.86 6.47 -22.85
CA THR A 120 -3.05 5.82 -23.40
C THR A 120 -3.47 4.61 -22.57
N THR A 121 -2.48 3.82 -22.14
CA THR A 121 -2.69 2.64 -21.29
C THR A 121 -3.20 3.03 -19.91
N ILE A 122 -2.62 4.04 -19.26
CA ILE A 122 -3.07 4.57 -17.96
C ILE A 122 -4.54 4.99 -18.04
N ASN A 123 -4.93 5.72 -19.08
CA ASN A 123 -6.33 6.11 -19.28
C ASN A 123 -7.25 4.90 -19.42
N ARG A 124 -6.84 3.90 -20.23
CA ARG A 124 -7.62 2.68 -20.43
C ARG A 124 -7.79 1.87 -19.14
N VAL A 125 -6.71 1.64 -18.40
CA VAL A 125 -6.78 0.86 -17.14
C VAL A 125 -7.57 1.60 -16.07
N THR A 126 -7.44 2.94 -15.99
CA THR A 126 -8.20 3.75 -15.03
C THR A 126 -9.70 3.72 -15.34
N LEU A 127 -10.09 3.81 -16.62
CA LEU A 127 -11.49 3.69 -17.04
C LEU A 127 -12.07 2.31 -16.72
N LEU A 128 -11.31 1.24 -16.97
CA LEU A 128 -11.76 -0.12 -16.64
C LEU A 128 -11.88 -0.32 -15.13
N ALA A 129 -10.95 0.19 -14.35
CA ALA A 129 -11.02 0.08 -12.90
C ALA A 129 -12.17 0.89 -12.30
N ASP A 130 -12.50 2.07 -12.84
CA ASP A 130 -13.72 2.80 -12.47
C ASP A 130 -14.98 1.95 -12.71
N TRP A 131 -15.04 1.28 -13.86
CA TRP A 131 -16.13 0.34 -14.14
C TRP A 131 -16.16 -0.83 -13.15
N TYR A 132 -15.02 -1.45 -12.82
CA TYR A 132 -14.94 -2.50 -11.79
C TYR A 132 -15.39 -2.02 -10.41
N GLN A 133 -15.07 -0.78 -10.02
CA GLN A 133 -15.53 -0.21 -8.75
C GLN A 133 -17.06 -0.10 -8.71
N ARG A 134 -17.69 0.32 -9.81
CA ARG A 134 -19.15 0.52 -9.86
C ARG A 134 -19.92 -0.78 -10.04
N GLU A 135 -19.49 -1.63 -10.97
CA GLU A 135 -20.27 -2.80 -11.45
C GLU A 135 -19.60 -4.15 -11.12
N GLY A 136 -18.29 -4.17 -10.90
CA GLY A 136 -17.48 -5.40 -10.75
C GLY A 136 -17.50 -5.99 -9.34
N GLN A 137 -18.65 -6.48 -8.90
CA GLN A 137 -18.78 -7.15 -7.58
C GLN A 137 -18.10 -8.52 -7.53
N ASP A 138 -17.97 -9.18 -8.67
CA ASP A 138 -17.39 -10.51 -8.85
C ASP A 138 -15.95 -10.48 -9.39
N VAL A 139 -15.37 -9.30 -9.57
CA VAL A 139 -14.01 -9.14 -10.11
C VAL A 139 -12.97 -9.75 -9.18
N LEU A 140 -12.15 -10.65 -9.72
CA LEU A 140 -11.14 -11.40 -8.97
C LEU A 140 -9.71 -10.91 -9.25
N GLU A 141 -8.77 -11.35 -8.40
CA GLU A 141 -7.34 -10.99 -8.49
C GLU A 141 -6.72 -11.26 -9.87
N HIS A 142 -7.11 -12.35 -10.53
CA HIS A 142 -6.57 -12.70 -11.84
C HIS A 142 -7.03 -11.73 -12.95
N GLU A 143 -8.21 -11.14 -12.83
CA GLU A 143 -8.70 -10.12 -13.77
C GLU A 143 -7.97 -8.80 -13.58
N ILE A 144 -7.76 -8.38 -12.33
CA ILE A 144 -6.94 -7.20 -11.99
C ILE A 144 -5.53 -7.34 -12.57
N ARG A 145 -4.92 -8.50 -12.35
CA ARG A 145 -3.60 -8.82 -12.89
C ARG A 145 -3.57 -8.76 -14.41
N THR A 146 -4.55 -9.37 -15.07
CA THR A 146 -4.57 -9.55 -16.53
C THR A 146 -4.95 -8.27 -17.26
N PHE A 147 -5.94 -7.53 -16.76
CA PHE A 147 -6.54 -6.41 -17.50
C PHE A 147 -6.08 -5.03 -17.02
N LEU A 148 -5.47 -4.93 -15.83
CA LEU A 148 -4.94 -3.65 -15.31
C LEU A 148 -3.41 -3.68 -15.20
N VAL A 149 -2.86 -4.66 -14.49
CA VAL A 149 -1.42 -4.67 -14.15
C VAL A 149 -0.55 -5.05 -15.34
N ILE A 150 -0.83 -6.15 -16.03
CA ILE A 150 -0.03 -6.59 -17.19
C ILE A 150 0.01 -5.51 -18.28
N PRO A 151 -1.12 -4.90 -18.71
CA PRO A 151 -1.08 -3.84 -19.72
C PRO A 151 -0.19 -2.67 -19.31
N LEU A 152 -0.23 -2.25 -18.04
CA LEU A 152 0.65 -1.20 -17.54
C LEU A 152 2.13 -1.60 -17.62
N LEU A 153 2.48 -2.82 -17.19
CA LEU A 153 3.87 -3.31 -17.27
C LEU A 153 4.37 -3.37 -18.72
N LEU A 154 3.54 -3.84 -19.65
CA LEU A 154 3.90 -3.88 -21.07
C LEU A 154 4.13 -2.46 -21.63
N ALA A 155 3.24 -1.52 -21.29
CA ALA A 155 3.37 -0.12 -21.71
C ALA A 155 4.60 0.57 -21.08
N LEU A 156 5.08 0.10 -19.92
CA LEU A 156 6.34 0.52 -19.29
C LEU A 156 7.59 -0.13 -19.93
N GLY A 157 7.41 -0.98 -20.96
CA GLY A 157 8.50 -1.58 -21.72
C GLY A 157 8.96 -2.95 -21.22
N TRP A 158 8.22 -3.58 -20.29
CA TRP A 158 8.43 -5.00 -20.00
C TRP A 158 7.96 -5.83 -21.18
N SER A 159 8.75 -6.81 -21.62
CA SER A 159 8.29 -7.78 -22.61
C SER A 159 7.62 -8.98 -21.94
N GLU A 160 6.69 -9.63 -22.62
CA GLU A 160 6.00 -10.84 -22.15
C GLU A 160 7.00 -11.96 -21.81
N GLN A 161 8.14 -11.99 -22.52
CA GLN A 161 9.22 -12.94 -22.24
C GLN A 161 9.95 -12.66 -20.92
N ARG A 162 9.97 -11.42 -20.45
CA ARG A 162 10.55 -10.99 -19.17
C ARG A 162 9.56 -11.07 -18.01
N LEU A 163 8.29 -11.36 -18.27
CA LEU A 163 7.25 -11.49 -17.26
C LEU A 163 6.90 -12.97 -17.04
N LYS A 164 6.70 -13.37 -15.79
CA LYS A 164 6.15 -14.69 -15.47
C LYS A 164 4.98 -14.59 -14.51
N VAL A 165 3.81 -14.89 -15.04
CA VAL A 165 2.54 -14.91 -14.33
C VAL A 165 2.39 -16.21 -13.55
N GLU A 166 1.87 -16.14 -12.33
CA GLU A 166 1.69 -17.28 -11.41
C GLU A 166 2.99 -18.07 -11.15
N HIS A 167 4.09 -17.33 -10.96
CA HIS A 167 5.39 -17.93 -10.73
C HIS A 167 5.57 -18.33 -9.26
N LYS A 168 5.52 -19.63 -8.96
CA LYS A 168 5.75 -20.19 -7.60
C LYS A 168 4.91 -19.51 -6.50
N ARG A 169 3.62 -19.28 -6.78
CA ARG A 169 2.63 -18.59 -5.91
C ARG A 169 2.79 -17.07 -5.83
N ILE A 170 3.60 -16.48 -6.70
CA ILE A 170 3.66 -15.03 -6.90
C ILE A 170 2.88 -14.69 -8.14
N ASP A 171 2.13 -13.61 -8.08
CA ASP A 171 1.23 -13.22 -9.17
C ASP A 171 1.97 -12.86 -10.45
N ILE A 172 3.00 -12.02 -10.35
CA ILE A 172 3.91 -11.70 -11.47
C ILE A 172 5.34 -11.60 -10.95
N ALA A 173 6.26 -12.29 -11.61
CA ALA A 173 7.70 -12.12 -11.44
C ALA A 173 8.30 -11.47 -12.69
N CYS A 174 9.08 -10.42 -12.50
CA CYS A 174 9.71 -9.62 -13.54
C CYS A 174 11.22 -9.88 -13.55
N PHE A 175 11.77 -10.15 -14.74
CA PHE A 175 13.16 -10.57 -14.92
C PHE A 175 13.97 -9.58 -15.75
N ASP A 176 15.26 -9.42 -15.44
CA ASP A 176 16.19 -8.54 -16.16
C ASP A 176 16.33 -8.88 -17.66
N ARG A 177 16.05 -10.13 -18.03
CA ARG A 177 16.09 -10.66 -19.40
C ARG A 177 15.04 -11.75 -19.61
N PRO A 178 14.78 -12.21 -20.84
CA PRO A 178 13.81 -13.28 -21.10
C PRO A 178 13.96 -14.47 -20.16
N TYR A 179 12.87 -14.83 -19.49
CA TYR A 179 12.82 -15.94 -18.55
C TYR A 179 13.03 -17.27 -19.28
N ASN A 180 13.97 -18.07 -18.77
CA ASN A 180 14.18 -19.44 -19.21
C ASN A 180 14.39 -20.33 -17.99
N LYS A 181 13.55 -21.36 -17.84
CA LYS A 181 13.59 -22.30 -16.70
C LYS A 181 14.98 -22.94 -16.51
N ASN A 182 15.76 -23.12 -17.58
CA ASN A 182 17.10 -23.70 -17.52
C ASN A 182 18.15 -22.70 -17.00
N ASN A 183 17.95 -21.40 -17.23
CA ASN A 183 18.87 -20.34 -16.81
C ASN A 183 18.49 -19.68 -15.47
N CYS A 184 17.27 -19.90 -14.97
CA CYS A 184 16.84 -19.38 -13.66
C CYS A 184 17.40 -20.17 -12.47
N LYS A 185 18.16 -21.24 -12.72
CA LYS A 185 18.98 -21.92 -11.69
C LYS A 185 20.41 -21.38 -11.63
N SER A 186 20.83 -20.57 -12.60
CA SER A 186 22.09 -19.85 -12.56
C SER A 186 21.83 -18.38 -12.26
N ASP A 187 22.83 -17.68 -11.71
CA ASP A 187 22.77 -16.23 -11.47
C ASP A 187 22.66 -15.38 -12.76
N LEU A 188 22.45 -16.03 -13.90
CA LEU A 188 22.33 -15.43 -15.23
C LEU A 188 20.98 -14.76 -15.45
N VAL A 189 19.89 -15.17 -14.80
CA VAL A 189 18.58 -14.52 -14.96
C VAL A 189 18.10 -14.06 -13.60
N LYS A 190 18.03 -12.75 -13.41
CA LYS A 190 17.72 -12.14 -12.12
C LYS A 190 16.28 -11.68 -12.09
N CYS A 191 15.54 -12.13 -11.08
CA CYS A 191 14.23 -11.57 -10.80
C CYS A 191 14.44 -10.24 -10.08
N THR A 192 14.09 -9.14 -10.74
CA THR A 192 14.36 -7.79 -10.23
C THR A 192 13.17 -7.19 -9.50
N MET A 193 11.96 -7.62 -9.87
CA MET A 193 10.73 -7.12 -9.29
C MET A 193 9.70 -8.23 -9.15
N LEU A 194 9.02 -8.26 -8.01
CA LEU A 194 7.85 -9.10 -7.77
C LEU A 194 6.62 -8.21 -7.63
N VAL A 195 5.51 -8.62 -8.23
CA VAL A 195 4.23 -7.93 -8.13
C VAL A 195 3.20 -8.89 -7.56
N GLU A 196 2.57 -8.48 -6.47
CA GLU A 196 1.46 -9.16 -5.82
C GLU A 196 0.19 -8.34 -6.04
N THR A 197 -0.85 -8.99 -6.56
CA THR A 197 -2.12 -8.36 -6.91
C THR A 197 -3.18 -8.64 -5.86
N LYS A 198 -4.12 -7.71 -5.72
CA LYS A 198 -5.30 -7.88 -4.86
C LYS A 198 -6.58 -7.56 -5.59
N ALA A 199 -7.65 -8.21 -5.14
CA ALA A 199 -8.98 -7.85 -5.54
C ALA A 199 -9.31 -6.41 -5.08
N PRO A 200 -10.14 -5.68 -5.84
CA PRO A 200 -10.58 -4.35 -5.43
C PRO A 200 -11.18 -4.37 -4.02
N ARG A 201 -11.10 -3.24 -3.31
CA ARG A 201 -11.78 -3.01 -2.01
C ARG A 201 -11.28 -3.87 -0.83
N THR A 202 -10.20 -4.64 -1.00
CA THR A 202 -9.63 -5.45 0.09
C THR A 202 -8.54 -4.72 0.90
N GLY A 203 -8.04 -3.60 0.36
CA GLY A 203 -6.93 -2.83 0.94
C GLY A 203 -5.57 -3.50 0.78
N LEU A 204 -4.51 -2.71 0.60
CA LEU A 204 -3.16 -3.24 0.32
C LEU A 204 -2.36 -3.60 1.58
N HIS A 205 -2.80 -3.16 2.76
CA HIS A 205 -2.03 -3.22 4.00
C HIS A 205 -1.63 -4.64 4.46
N TYR A 206 -2.54 -5.61 4.36
CA TYR A 206 -2.33 -6.96 4.92
C TYR A 206 -1.43 -7.86 4.07
N VAL A 207 -1.17 -7.47 2.83
CA VAL A 207 -0.55 -8.30 1.80
C VAL A 207 0.96 -8.24 1.84
N VAL A 208 1.49 -7.14 2.40
CA VAL A 208 2.92 -6.87 2.43
C VAL A 208 3.68 -8.00 3.14
N ASN A 209 3.11 -8.59 4.21
CA ASN A 209 3.77 -9.69 4.93
C ASN A 209 3.88 -10.97 4.11
N GLN A 210 2.84 -11.30 3.34
CA GLN A 210 2.84 -12.47 2.45
C GLN A 210 3.84 -12.27 1.31
N ALA A 211 3.80 -11.09 0.69
CA ALA A 211 4.67 -10.76 -0.43
C ALA A 211 6.15 -10.70 -0.03
N ARG A 212 6.47 -10.20 1.18
CA ARG A 212 7.82 -10.24 1.76
C ARG A 212 8.35 -11.66 1.93
N ALA A 213 7.53 -12.57 2.46
CA ALA A 213 7.93 -13.96 2.66
C ALA A 213 8.33 -14.65 1.34
N TYR A 214 7.65 -14.32 0.24
CA TYR A 214 8.05 -14.81 -1.07
C TYR A 214 9.33 -14.16 -1.59
N ALA A 215 9.46 -12.84 -1.40
CA ALA A 215 10.62 -12.08 -1.85
C ALA A 215 11.93 -12.47 -1.15
N GLU A 216 11.88 -13.04 0.05
CA GLU A 216 13.04 -13.65 0.72
C GLU A 216 13.67 -14.80 -0.08
N SER A 217 12.89 -15.48 -0.93
CA SER A 217 13.41 -16.56 -1.79
C SER A 217 14.10 -16.09 -3.08
N TYR A 218 14.20 -14.77 -3.31
CA TYR A 218 14.84 -14.17 -4.48
C TYR A 218 15.92 -13.17 -4.05
N ASP A 219 17.17 -13.62 -4.00
CA ASP A 219 18.30 -12.78 -3.55
C ASP A 219 18.52 -11.55 -4.44
N SER A 220 18.29 -11.69 -5.74
CA SER A 220 18.43 -10.61 -6.72
C SER A 220 17.24 -9.64 -6.78
N CYS A 221 16.13 -9.97 -6.10
CA CYS A 221 14.96 -9.12 -6.07
C CYS A 221 15.17 -7.96 -5.11
N ASN A 222 15.08 -6.74 -5.64
CA ASN A 222 15.22 -5.50 -4.88
C ASN A 222 13.97 -4.63 -4.91
N LYS A 223 12.95 -5.00 -5.68
CA LYS A 223 11.66 -4.30 -5.77
C LYS A 223 10.51 -5.25 -5.47
N LEU A 224 9.65 -4.86 -4.53
CA LEU A 224 8.39 -5.55 -4.27
C LEU A 224 7.24 -4.57 -4.48
N VAL A 225 6.26 -4.98 -5.28
CA VAL A 225 5.09 -4.17 -5.61
C VAL A 225 3.84 -4.88 -5.12
N VAL A 226 3.00 -4.15 -4.38
CA VAL A 226 1.68 -4.62 -3.96
C VAL A 226 0.64 -3.70 -4.58
N THR A 227 -0.34 -4.25 -5.30
CA THR A 227 -1.26 -3.44 -6.10
C THR A 227 -2.67 -4.01 -6.22
N ASP A 228 -3.66 -3.12 -6.36
CA ASP A 228 -5.05 -3.44 -6.77
C ASP A 228 -5.30 -3.11 -8.25
N GLY A 229 -4.24 -2.85 -9.03
CA GLY A 229 -4.30 -2.42 -10.43
C GLY A 229 -4.31 -0.90 -10.63
N ILE A 230 -4.72 -0.12 -9.63
CA ILE A 230 -4.74 1.35 -9.68
C ILE A 230 -3.77 1.98 -8.69
N ARG A 231 -3.62 1.36 -7.52
CA ARG A 231 -2.74 1.78 -6.45
C ARG A 231 -1.54 0.85 -6.38
N TYR A 232 -0.35 1.40 -6.23
CA TYR A 232 0.90 0.66 -6.24
C TYR A 232 1.74 1.09 -5.04
N ASN A 233 1.89 0.19 -4.08
CA ASN A 233 2.85 0.31 -3.00
C ASN A 233 4.17 -0.35 -3.44
N ILE A 234 5.23 0.43 -3.59
CA ILE A 234 6.53 -0.04 -4.07
C ILE A 234 7.54 0.00 -2.92
N PHE A 235 8.06 -1.18 -2.57
CA PHE A 235 9.07 -1.38 -1.55
C PHE A 235 10.42 -1.63 -2.21
N LEU A 236 11.47 -1.00 -1.66
CA LEU A 236 12.85 -1.27 -2.02
C LEU A 236 13.53 -2.06 -0.92
N LYS A 237 14.31 -3.07 -1.29
CA LYS A 237 15.08 -3.85 -0.33
C LYS A 237 16.25 -3.02 0.18
N GLU A 238 16.37 -2.89 1.51
CA GLU A 238 17.41 -2.11 2.17
C GLU A 238 18.21 -3.03 3.11
N ASN A 239 19.53 -3.08 2.95
CA ASN A 239 20.41 -3.92 3.78
C ASN A 239 19.95 -5.39 3.89
N GLY A 240 19.41 -5.94 2.81
CA GLY A 240 18.90 -7.32 2.76
C GLY A 240 17.50 -7.52 3.37
N ALA A 241 16.88 -6.49 3.94
CA ALA A 241 15.57 -6.54 4.55
C ALA A 241 14.54 -5.71 3.79
N TRP A 242 13.25 -6.04 3.99
CA TRP A 242 12.14 -5.28 3.42
C TRP A 242 11.62 -4.26 4.45
N PRO A 243 11.68 -2.94 4.16
CA PRO A 243 11.19 -1.90 5.07
C PRO A 243 9.70 -2.04 5.35
N ALA A 244 9.27 -1.60 6.54
CA ALA A 244 7.87 -1.65 6.97
C ALA A 244 6.93 -0.82 6.07
N ARG A 245 7.42 0.31 5.57
CA ARG A 245 6.69 1.27 4.72
C ARG A 245 7.18 1.18 3.27
N PRO A 246 6.32 1.49 2.29
CA PRO A 246 6.75 1.59 0.90
C PRO A 246 7.70 2.77 0.73
N TYR A 247 8.59 2.66 -0.24
CA TYR A 247 9.46 3.76 -0.66
C TYR A 247 8.69 4.74 -1.55
N ALA A 248 7.82 4.23 -2.43
CA ALA A 248 6.99 5.03 -3.31
C ALA A 248 5.53 4.51 -3.36
N TYR A 249 4.62 5.44 -3.62
CA TYR A 249 3.20 5.20 -3.81
C TYR A 249 2.71 5.85 -5.10
N LEU A 250 1.89 5.13 -5.85
CA LEU A 250 1.24 5.63 -7.05
C LEU A 250 -0.24 5.27 -7.00
N ASN A 251 -1.10 6.26 -7.22
CA ASN A 251 -2.50 6.06 -7.58
C ASN A 251 -2.69 6.58 -9.01
N LEU A 252 -3.03 5.69 -9.94
CA LEU A 252 -3.21 6.05 -11.36
C LEU A 252 -4.38 7.01 -11.60
N ALA A 253 -5.40 6.97 -10.73
CA ALA A 253 -6.55 7.88 -10.80
C ALA A 253 -6.29 9.23 -10.12
N ASP A 254 -5.22 9.34 -9.34
CA ASP A 254 -4.90 10.50 -8.53
C ASP A 254 -3.37 10.60 -8.32
N MET A 255 -2.66 10.99 -9.37
CA MET A 255 -1.21 11.08 -9.34
C MET A 255 -0.76 12.31 -8.55
N ARG A 256 0.11 12.10 -7.56
CA ARG A 256 0.58 13.11 -6.60
C ARG A 256 2.11 13.11 -6.51
N GLU A 257 2.71 14.23 -6.10
CA GLU A 257 4.17 14.37 -5.95
C GLU A 257 4.76 13.46 -4.87
N HIS A 258 3.98 13.21 -3.81
CA HIS A 258 4.28 12.27 -2.73
C HIS A 258 2.98 11.71 -2.15
N HIS A 259 3.08 10.79 -1.20
CA HIS A 259 1.91 10.22 -0.53
C HIS A 259 1.09 11.29 0.22
N ARG A 260 -0.24 11.15 0.24
CA ARG A 260 -1.18 12.19 0.72
C ARG A 260 -0.92 12.68 2.16
N TYR A 261 -0.57 11.77 3.07
CA TYR A 261 -0.33 12.09 4.48
C TYR A 261 1.08 11.73 5.00
N ASP A 262 1.97 11.16 4.17
CA ASP A 262 3.34 10.82 4.56
C ASP A 262 4.32 11.26 3.46
N SER A 263 4.88 12.46 3.61
CA SER A 263 5.80 13.07 2.64
C SER A 263 7.12 12.32 2.46
N SER A 264 7.44 11.37 3.36
CA SER A 264 8.61 10.52 3.20
C SER A 264 8.43 9.46 2.10
N ILE A 265 7.19 9.14 1.74
CA ILE A 265 6.85 8.18 0.68
C ILE A 265 6.73 8.94 -0.65
N LYS A 266 7.57 8.59 -1.62
CA LYS A 266 7.64 9.24 -2.93
C LYS A 266 6.37 9.01 -3.75
N GLY A 267 6.08 9.93 -4.68
CA GLY A 267 4.86 9.90 -5.48
C GLY A 267 5.04 9.34 -6.89
N ALA A 268 4.20 9.82 -7.80
CA ALA A 268 3.98 9.22 -9.12
C ALA A 268 5.24 9.12 -9.98
N ILE A 269 6.06 10.18 -10.07
CA ILE A 269 7.27 10.19 -10.90
C ILE A 269 8.23 9.07 -10.47
N GLU A 270 8.58 9.05 -9.18
CA GLU A 270 9.50 8.04 -8.64
C GLU A 270 8.92 6.64 -8.78
N ALA A 271 7.62 6.48 -8.54
CA ALA A 271 6.96 5.19 -8.68
C ALA A 271 7.05 4.65 -10.11
N PHE A 272 6.77 5.46 -11.14
CA PHE A 272 6.94 5.02 -12.53
C PHE A 272 8.40 4.68 -12.86
N THR A 273 9.35 5.51 -12.42
CA THR A 273 10.78 5.23 -12.60
C THR A 273 11.18 3.88 -11.99
N LEU A 274 10.65 3.55 -10.81
CA LEU A 274 10.91 2.27 -10.17
C LEU A 274 10.25 1.08 -10.86
N LEU A 275 9.12 1.28 -11.54
CA LEU A 275 8.43 0.24 -12.31
C LEU A 275 9.06 -0.03 -13.68
N LEU A 276 10.01 0.79 -14.14
CA LEU A 276 10.74 0.54 -15.38
C LEU A 276 11.62 -0.74 -15.29
N PRO A 277 11.87 -1.40 -16.44
CA PRO A 277 12.63 -2.65 -16.53
C PRO A 277 14.12 -2.60 -16.17
#